data_AF-A0A0C2D4X9-F1
#
_entry.id   AF-A0A0C2D4X9-F1
#
_cell.length_a   1.000
_cell.length_b   1.000
_cell.length_c   1.000
_cell.angle_alpha   90.00
_cell.angle_beta   90.00
_cell.angle_gamma   90.00
#
_symmetry.space_group_name_H-M   'P 1'
#
loop_
_entity.id
_entity.type
_entity.pdbx_description
1 polymer ?
#
loop_
_entity_poly.entity_id
_entity_poly.type
_entity_poly.pdbx_seq_one_letter_code
_entity_poly.pdbx_strand_id
1 'polypeptide(L)'
;MLDANAEDRDACLAAKREAKKSVAIAKSKCYKELYDALNTSEGEKLLSQLAKARPVLPIVPAELSEAIKKLKRNKATGPDDIPADVWKLMGESGAT
;
A
#
# COMPACT_ATOMS: atom_id res chain seq x y z
N MET A 1 -24.85 -35.32 -31.06
CA MET A 1 -23.39 -35.44 -31.24
C MET A 1 -22.78 -34.04 -31.24
N LEU A 2 -22.92 -33.31 -30.12
CA LEU A 2 -22.42 -31.93 -29.96
C LEU A 2 -21.98 -31.65 -28.50
N ASP A 3 -21.48 -32.65 -27.79
CA ASP A 3 -21.20 -32.52 -26.34
C ASP A 3 -19.69 -32.43 -26.03
N ALA A 4 -18.83 -32.91 -26.94
CA ALA A 4 -17.39 -33.01 -26.72
C ALA A 4 -16.60 -31.67 -26.65
N ASN A 5 -17.17 -30.55 -27.11
CA ASN A 5 -16.48 -29.24 -27.13
C ASN A 5 -16.86 -28.34 -25.94
N ALA A 6 -18.01 -28.59 -25.31
CA ALA A 6 -18.43 -27.84 -24.12
C ALA A 6 -17.67 -28.33 -22.88
N GLU A 7 -17.49 -29.65 -22.75
CA GLU A 7 -16.75 -30.26 -21.64
C GLU A 7 -15.26 -29.87 -21.64
N ASP A 8 -14.63 -29.76 -22.82
CA ASP A 8 -13.22 -29.34 -22.94
C ASP A 8 -13.03 -27.86 -22.52
N ARG A 9 -13.97 -27.00 -22.91
CA ARG A 9 -13.99 -25.59 -22.49
C ARG A 9 -14.16 -25.46 -20.97
N ASP A 10 -15.08 -26.22 -20.38
CA ASP A 10 -15.35 -26.18 -18.94
C ASP A 10 -14.18 -26.76 -18.13
N ALA A 11 -13.53 -27.81 -18.61
CA ALA A 11 -12.31 -28.36 -18.03
C ALA A 11 -11.16 -27.34 -18.08
N CYS A 12 -10.96 -26.66 -19.21
CA CYS A 12 -9.95 -25.60 -19.34
C CYS A 12 -10.23 -24.43 -18.38
N LEU A 13 -11.50 -24.02 -18.23
CA LEU A 13 -11.89 -22.97 -17.30
C LEU A 13 -11.69 -23.39 -15.84
N ALA A 14 -11.99 -24.64 -15.49
CA ALA A 14 -11.73 -25.19 -14.17
C ALA A 14 -10.22 -25.21 -13.86
N ALA A 15 -9.40 -25.72 -14.78
CA ALA A 15 -7.94 -25.73 -14.65
C ALA A 15 -7.37 -24.31 -14.49
N LYS A 16 -7.85 -23.34 -15.28
CA LYS A 16 -7.45 -21.94 -15.14
C LYS A 16 -7.86 -21.33 -13.79
N ARG A 17 -9.05 -21.66 -13.28
CA ARG A 17 -9.49 -21.22 -11.94
C ARG A 17 -8.61 -21.81 -10.86
N GLU A 18 -8.27 -23.09 -10.95
CA GLU A 18 -7.39 -23.77 -10.00
C GLU A 18 -5.97 -23.19 -10.02
N ALA A 19 -5.39 -22.98 -11.20
CA ALA A 19 -4.09 -22.31 -11.36
C ALA A 19 -4.11 -20.89 -10.78
N LYS A 20 -5.19 -20.14 -10.97
CA LYS A 20 -5.33 -18.80 -10.35
C LYS A 20 -5.42 -18.88 -8.82
N LYS A 21 -6.15 -19.85 -8.28
CA LYS A 21 -6.24 -20.07 -6.83
C LYS A 21 -4.88 -20.44 -6.25
N SER A 22 -4.13 -21.34 -6.87
CA SER A 22 -2.81 -21.73 -6.40
C SER A 22 -1.82 -20.56 -6.43
N VAL A 23 -1.84 -19.74 -7.49
CA VAL A 23 -1.05 -18.51 -7.56
C VAL A 23 -1.44 -17.52 -6.46
N ALA A 24 -2.75 -17.33 -6.21
CA ALA A 24 -3.22 -16.45 -5.15
C ALA A 24 -2.77 -16.93 -3.76
N ILE A 25 -2.88 -18.23 -3.49
CA ILE A 25 -2.43 -18.85 -2.23
C ILE A 25 -0.91 -18.69 -2.07
N ALA A 26 -0.13 -18.97 -3.12
CA ALA A 26 1.33 -18.85 -3.09
C ALA A 26 1.77 -17.40 -2.82
N LYS A 27 1.14 -16.42 -3.48
CA LYS A 27 1.38 -15.01 -3.20
C LYS A 27 1.03 -14.65 -1.76
N SER A 28 -0.16 -15.01 -1.30
CA SER A 28 -0.61 -14.73 0.07
C SER A 28 0.34 -15.33 1.10
N LYS A 29 0.83 -16.55 0.87
CA LYS A 29 1.77 -17.23 1.75
C LYS A 29 3.12 -16.51 1.79
N CYS A 30 3.67 -16.17 0.63
CA CYS A 30 4.93 -15.45 0.53
C CYS A 30 4.86 -14.06 1.21
N TYR A 31 3.78 -13.31 1.01
CA TYR A 31 3.58 -12.04 1.69
C TYR A 31 3.48 -12.21 3.21
N LYS A 32 2.73 -13.22 3.66
CA LYS A 32 2.60 -13.49 5.09
C LYS A 32 3.96 -13.81 5.72
N GLU A 33 4.76 -14.69 5.12
CA GLU A 33 6.10 -15.04 5.63
C GLU A 33 7.03 -13.81 5.70
N LEU A 34 6.96 -12.92 4.70
CA LEU A 34 7.69 -11.66 4.71
C LEU A 34 7.29 -10.76 5.90
N TYR A 35 5.98 -10.57 6.14
CA TYR A 35 5.51 -9.77 7.26
C TYR A 35 5.78 -10.43 8.61
N ASP A 36 5.62 -11.75 8.72
CA ASP A 36 5.94 -12.51 9.92
C ASP A 36 7.43 -12.37 10.28
N ALA A 37 8.33 -12.40 9.27
CA ALA A 37 9.77 -12.18 9.47
C ALA A 37 10.10 -10.75 9.95
N LEU A 38 9.39 -9.75 9.45
CA LEU A 38 9.51 -8.36 9.93
C LEU A 38 8.97 -8.18 11.35
N ASN A 39 8.01 -9.01 11.76
CA ASN A 39 7.38 -8.99 13.09
C ASN A 39 8.11 -9.88 14.12
N THR A 40 9.38 -10.21 13.85
CA THR A 40 10.29 -10.85 14.81
C THR A 40 11.09 -9.80 15.57
N SER A 41 11.66 -10.15 16.73
CA SER A 41 12.50 -9.22 17.51
C SER A 41 13.72 -8.71 16.72
N GLU A 42 14.24 -9.51 15.79
CA GLU A 42 15.31 -9.11 14.88
C GLU A 42 14.80 -8.16 13.77
N GLY A 43 13.64 -8.46 13.19
CA GLY A 43 12.95 -7.57 12.24
C GLY A 43 12.61 -6.21 12.85
N GLU A 44 12.05 -6.18 14.06
CA GLU A 44 11.76 -4.96 14.81
C GLU A 44 13.02 -4.15 15.12
N LYS A 45 14.12 -4.83 15.47
CA LYS A 45 15.42 -4.18 15.71
C LYS A 45 15.96 -3.53 14.43
N LEU A 46 15.88 -4.23 13.29
CA LEU A 46 16.28 -3.69 11.99
C LEU A 46 15.41 -2.49 11.60
N LEU A 47 14.09 -2.56 11.77
CA LEU A 47 13.18 -1.43 11.53
C LEU A 47 13.49 -0.24 12.45
N SER A 48 13.77 -0.50 13.74
CA SER A 48 14.18 0.53 14.70
C SER A 48 15.52 1.17 14.34
N GLN A 49 16.50 0.37 13.91
CA GLN A 49 17.78 0.87 13.41
C GLN A 49 17.60 1.70 12.14
N LEU A 50 16.75 1.26 11.20
CA LEU A 50 16.44 2.01 9.98
C LEU A 50 15.76 3.35 10.31
N ALA A 51 14.83 3.36 11.28
CA ALA A 51 14.15 4.56 11.72
C ALA A 51 15.10 5.56 12.40
N LYS A 52 16.10 5.08 13.14
CA LYS A 52 17.16 5.89 13.76
C LYS A 52 18.21 6.38 12.74
N ALA A 53 18.53 5.54 11.76
CA ALA A 53 19.52 5.84 10.71
C ALA A 53 18.95 6.74 9.62
N ARG A 54 17.64 6.69 9.38
CA ARG A 54 16.94 7.69 8.59
C ARG A 54 17.06 9.00 9.36
N PRO A 55 17.77 10.02 8.84
CA PRO A 55 17.59 11.36 9.36
C PRO A 55 16.10 11.60 9.25
N VAL A 56 15.43 11.87 10.38
CA VAL A 56 14.19 12.61 10.34
C VAL A 56 14.64 13.93 9.75
N LEU A 57 14.67 14.01 8.41
CA LEU A 57 14.86 15.27 7.74
C LEU A 57 13.76 16.12 8.35
N PRO A 58 14.10 17.16 9.13
CA PRO A 58 13.09 18.07 9.60
C PRO A 58 12.40 18.50 8.33
N ILE A 59 11.13 18.14 8.19
CA ILE A 59 10.37 18.57 7.02
C ILE A 59 10.40 20.07 7.18
N VAL A 60 11.24 20.73 6.39
CA VAL A 60 11.57 22.13 6.65
C VAL A 60 10.22 22.83 6.61
N PRO A 61 9.83 23.62 7.63
CA PRO A 61 8.51 24.25 7.64
C PRO A 61 8.26 25.04 6.35
N ALA A 62 9.33 25.57 5.76
CA ALA A 62 9.34 26.14 4.42
C ALA A 62 8.96 25.13 3.33
N GLU A 63 9.57 23.95 3.27
CA GLU A 63 9.22 22.90 2.31
C GLU A 63 7.80 22.36 2.50
N LEU A 64 7.33 22.21 3.74
CA LEU A 64 5.93 21.87 4.02
C LEU A 64 4.99 22.96 3.49
N SER A 65 5.31 24.23 3.75
CA SER A 65 4.51 25.36 3.25
C SER A 65 4.49 25.41 1.72
N GLU A 66 5.61 25.13 1.06
CA GLU A 66 5.72 25.13 -0.40
C GLU A 66 5.01 23.94 -1.03
N ALA A 67 5.10 22.75 -0.43
CA ALA A 67 4.36 21.57 -0.85
C ALA A 67 2.84 21.76 -0.67
N ILE A 68 2.41 22.29 0.48
CA ILE A 68 1.00 22.63 0.74
C ILE A 68 0.54 23.69 -0.25
N LYS A 69 1.31 24.74 -0.54
CA LYS A 69 0.98 25.75 -1.57
C LYS A 69 0.82 25.14 -2.96
N LYS A 70 1.62 24.14 -3.33
CA LYS A 70 1.53 23.43 -4.63
C LYS A 70 0.32 22.49 -4.75
N LEU A 71 -0.38 22.16 -3.66
CA LEU A 71 -1.58 21.31 -3.70
C LEU A 71 -2.73 22.03 -4.46
N LYS A 72 -3.31 21.37 -5.47
CA LYS A 72 -4.51 21.82 -6.19
C LYS A 72 -5.75 21.56 -5.32
N ARG A 73 -6.62 22.56 -5.17
CA ARG A 73 -7.95 22.41 -4.55
C ARG A 73 -8.77 21.40 -5.39
N ASN A 74 -9.56 20.55 -4.73
CA ASN A 74 -10.35 19.45 -5.32
C ASN A 74 -9.56 18.20 -5.77
N LYS A 75 -8.46 17.82 -5.10
CA LYS A 75 -7.65 16.64 -5.48
C LYS A 75 -7.36 15.68 -4.31
N ALA A 76 -7.51 14.39 -4.62
CA ALA A 76 -7.13 13.18 -3.88
C ALA A 76 -7.48 13.13 -2.40
N THR A 77 -8.70 12.65 -2.15
CA THR A 77 -9.12 11.94 -0.95
C THR A 77 -8.23 10.70 -0.76
N GLY A 78 -7.33 10.72 0.24
CA GLY A 78 -6.64 9.51 0.70
C GLY A 78 -7.61 8.59 1.46
N PRO A 79 -7.15 7.43 1.97
CA PRO A 79 -8.00 6.52 2.75
C PRO A 79 -8.64 7.18 4.00
N ASP A 80 -8.13 8.33 4.44
CA ASP A 80 -8.64 9.10 5.58
C ASP A 80 -9.72 10.15 5.22
N ASP A 81 -10.17 10.23 3.97
CA ASP A 81 -11.23 11.14 3.51
C ASP A 81 -11.00 12.66 3.70
N ILE A 82 -9.77 13.10 3.99
CA ILE A 82 -9.45 14.50 4.30
C ILE A 82 -9.25 15.33 3.01
N PRO A 83 -10.07 16.37 2.74
CA PRO A 83 -9.93 17.18 1.54
C PRO A 83 -8.71 18.13 1.61
N ALA A 84 -8.13 18.42 0.44
CA ALA A 84 -7.00 19.35 0.28
C ALA A 84 -7.22 20.72 0.96
N ASP A 85 -8.47 21.16 1.07
CA ASP A 85 -8.84 22.43 1.69
C ASP A 85 -8.59 22.45 3.21
N VAL A 86 -8.71 21.30 3.88
CA VAL A 86 -8.38 21.15 5.31
C VAL A 86 -6.88 21.35 5.54
N TRP A 87 -6.04 20.79 4.67
CA TRP A 87 -4.59 20.96 4.73
C TRP A 87 -4.13 22.40 4.43
N LYS A 88 -4.82 23.09 3.52
CA LYS A 88 -4.58 24.51 3.24
C LYS A 88 -5.00 25.41 4.41
N LEU A 89 -6.05 25.04 5.13
CA LEU A 89 -6.58 25.77 6.29
C LEU A 89 -5.68 25.60 7.53
N MET A 90 -5.03 24.44 7.69
CA MET A 90 -4.24 24.07 8.87
C MET A 90 -2.80 24.59 8.86
N GLY A 91 -2.36 25.23 7.77
CA GLY A 91 -0.94 25.51 7.45
C GLY A 91 -0.12 26.32 8.46
N GLU A 92 -0.73 26.98 9.44
CA GLU A 92 -0.02 27.78 10.46
C GLU A 92 -0.28 27.33 11.91
N SER A 93 -1.31 26.52 12.16
CA SER A 93 -1.73 26.13 13.54
C SER A 93 -1.11 24.83 14.07
N GLY A 94 -0.29 24.14 13.28
CA GLY A 94 0.36 22.89 13.70
C GLY A 94 1.79 23.03 14.24
N ALA A 95 2.28 24.26 14.45
CA ALA A 95 3.70 24.55 14.72
C ALA A 95 3.98 25.10 16.14
N THR A 96 3.18 24.70 17.13
CA THR A 96 3.50 24.92 18.56
C THR A 96 3.89 23.62 19.22
#